data_AF-A0A5K7S3A7-F1
#
_entry.id   AF-A0A5K7S3A7-F1
#
_cell.length_a   1.000
_cell.length_b   1.000
_cell.length_c   1.000
_cell.angle_alpha   90.00
_cell.angle_beta   90.00
_cell.angle_gamma   90.00
#
_symmetry.space_group_name_H-M   'P 1'
#
loop_
_entity.id
_entity.type
_entity.pdbx_description
1 polymer ?
#
loop_
_entity_poly.entity_id
_entity_poly.type
_entity_poly.pdbx_seq_one_letter_code
_entity_poly.pdbx_strand_id
1 'polypeptide(L)' 'MWINKHKFVAGIFSWQEGFGAFTYGKSQLPNISRYIDNQQKHHQKHTFYEEYLDFLKAFEIKYDERYIFKPID' A
#
# COMPACT_ATOMS: atom_id res chain seq x y z
N MET A 1 -1.54 -20.32 -9.66
CA MET A 1 -1.67 -19.77 -8.29
C MET A 1 -2.97 -20.28 -7.65
N TRP A 2 -3.00 -20.50 -6.33
CA TRP A 2 -4.14 -21.14 -5.62
C TRP A 2 -5.47 -20.39 -5.77
N ILE A 3 -5.47 -19.05 -5.68
CA ILE A 3 -6.68 -18.20 -5.80
C ILE A 3 -7.33 -18.34 -7.20
N ASN A 4 -6.53 -18.27 -8.27
CA ASN A 4 -7.04 -18.40 -9.65
C ASN A 4 -7.65 -19.78 -9.92
N LYS A 5 -7.09 -20.85 -9.32
CA LYS A 5 -7.65 -22.21 -9.45
C LYS A 5 -9.05 -22.33 -8.84
N HIS A 6 -9.32 -21.59 -7.76
CA HIS A 6 -10.60 -21.64 -7.05
C HIS A 6 -11.57 -20.52 -7.45
N LYS A 7 -11.17 -19.62 -8.37
CA LYS A 7 -12.01 -18.53 -8.90
C LYS A 7 -12.63 -17.64 -7.80
N PHE A 8 -11.86 -17.29 -6.77
CA PHE A 8 -12.36 -16.44 -5.68
C PHE A 8 -12.59 -14.97 -6.06
N VAL A 9 -12.06 -14.53 -7.20
CA VAL A 9 -12.24 -13.17 -7.70
C VAL A 9 -12.71 -13.20 -9.16
N ALA A 10 -13.43 -12.16 -9.58
CA ALA A 10 -13.72 -11.95 -10.98
C ALA A 10 -12.43 -11.54 -11.71
N GLY A 11 -12.02 -12.33 -12.71
CA GLY A 11 -10.79 -12.10 -13.48
C GLY A 11 -9.61 -12.96 -13.04
N ILE A 12 -8.41 -12.57 -13.48
CA ILE A 12 -7.15 -13.24 -13.13
C ILE A 12 -6.51 -12.46 -12.00
N PHE A 13 -6.45 -13.06 -10.81
CA PHE A 13 -5.67 -12.48 -9.73
C PHE A 13 -4.18 -12.49 -10.12
N SER A 14 -3.54 -11.35 -9.87
CA SER A 14 -2.10 -11.20 -9.85
C SER A 14 -1.70 -10.47 -8.56
N TRP A 15 -0.52 -10.76 -8.04
CA TRP A 15 0.06 -9.94 -6.98
C TRP A 15 0.51 -8.61 -7.57
N GLN A 16 0.47 -7.55 -6.75
CA GLN A 16 1.11 -6.29 -7.09
C GLN A 16 2.60 -6.53 -7.39
N GLU A 17 3.11 -5.88 -8.44
CA GLU A 17 4.48 -6.09 -8.93
C GLU A 17 5.56 -5.58 -7.95
N GLY A 18 5.20 -4.71 -7.00
CA GLY A 18 6.12 -4.14 -6.02
C GLY A 18 5.50 -3.93 -4.64
N PHE A 19 6.36 -3.65 -3.65
CA PHE A 19 5.98 -3.35 -2.27
C PHE A 19 6.89 -2.27 -1.67
N GLY A 20 6.39 -1.56 -0.66
CA GLY A 20 7.17 -0.64 0.16
C GLY A 20 7.44 -1.24 1.54
N ALA A 21 8.65 -1.06 2.05
CA ALA A 21 9.03 -1.46 3.41
C ALA A 21 9.61 -0.26 4.15
N PHE A 22 9.03 0.06 5.32
CA PHE A 22 9.40 1.21 6.11
C PHE A 22 9.71 0.79 7.54
N THR A 23 10.79 1.34 8.10
CA THR A 23 11.25 1.00 9.45
C THR A 23 10.60 1.91 10.48
N TYR A 24 10.07 1.33 11.55
CA TYR A 24 9.48 2.05 12.67
C TYR A 24 10.09 1.61 14.01
N GLY A 25 10.08 2.51 14.99
CA GLY A 25 10.47 2.23 16.37
C GLY A 25 9.37 1.52 17.17
N LYS A 26 9.76 0.77 18.21
CA LYS A 26 8.83 0.01 19.07
C LYS A 26 7.73 0.89 19.71
N SER A 27 8.05 2.15 20.04
CA SER A 27 7.10 3.11 20.59
C SER A 27 5.96 3.46 19.65
N GLN A 28 6.12 3.22 18.34
CA GLN A 28 5.13 3.55 17.31
C GLN A 28 4.13 2.39 17.07
N LEU A 29 4.35 1.21 17.66
CA LEU A 29 3.47 0.05 17.50
C LEU A 29 1.99 0.34 17.74
N PRO A 30 1.57 1.06 18.81
CA PRO A 30 0.16 1.36 19.03
C PRO A 30 -0.44 2.21 17.90
N ASN A 31 0.33 3.13 17.34
CA ASN A 31 -0.12 3.98 16.25
C ASN A 31 -0.25 3.19 14.95
N ILE A 32 0.70 2.30 14.65
CA ILE A 32 0.67 1.43 13.47
C ILE A 32 -0.51 0.46 13.57
N SER A 33 -0.74 -0.14 14.73
CA SER A 33 -1.89 -1.03 14.95
C SER A 33 -3.21 -0.31 14.69
N ARG A 34 -3.36 0.91 15.20
CA ARG A 34 -4.56 1.73 14.96
C ARG A 34 -4.70 2.12 13.48
N TYR A 35 -3.58 2.41 12.82
CA TYR A 35 -3.56 2.71 11.38
C TYR A 35 -4.07 1.52 10.55
N ILE A 36 -3.57 0.31 10.80
CA ILE A 36 -4.01 -0.91 10.12
C ILE A 36 -5.49 -1.20 10.36
N ASP A 37 -5.96 -1.03 11.60
CA ASP A 37 -7.36 -1.27 11.97
C ASP A 37 -8.33 -0.31 11.24
N ASN A 38 -7.87 0.91 10.93
CA ASN A 38 -8.69 1.94 10.28
C ASN A 38 -8.45 2.05 8.77
N GLN A 39 -7.60 1.21 8.17
CA GLN A 39 -7.17 1.35 6.77
C GLN A 39 -8.34 1.32 5.79
N GLN A 40 -9.33 0.43 6.00
CA GLN A 40 -10.52 0.35 5.14
C GLN A 40 -11.29 1.67 5.11
N LYS A 41 -11.44 2.34 6.27
CA LYS A 41 -12.13 3.64 6.36
C LYS A 41 -11.29 4.76 5.76
N HIS A 42 -9.97 4.71 5.94
CA HIS A 42 -9.04 5.67 5.35
C HIS A 42 -9.09 5.63 3.82
N HIS A 43 -9.04 4.42 3.25
CA HIS A 43 -9.05 4.21 1.80
C HIS A 43 -10.39 4.47 1.08
N GLN A 44 -11.45 4.78 1.83
CA GLN A 44 -12.66 5.35 1.24
C GLN A 44 -12.49 6.80 0.79
N LYS A 45 -11.49 7.50 1.33
CA LYS A 45 -11.25 8.93 1.07
C LYS A 45 -9.85 9.23 0.54
N HIS A 46 -8.90 8.32 0.71
CA HIS A 46 -7.51 8.50 0.35
C HIS A 46 -7.02 7.31 -0.45
N THR A 47 -6.56 7.54 -1.67
CA THR A 47 -6.12 6.46 -2.54
C THR A 47 -4.80 5.88 -2.05
N PHE A 48 -4.54 4.62 -2.40
CA PHE A 48 -3.25 3.98 -2.13
C PHE A 48 -2.07 4.77 -2.73
N TYR A 49 -2.26 5.35 -3.92
CA TYR A 49 -1.21 6.13 -4.59
C TYR A 49 -0.85 7.40 -3.80
N GLU A 50 -1.85 8.16 -3.33
CA GLU A 50 -1.62 9.34 -2.49
C GLU A 50 -0.89 8.97 -1.19
N GLU A 51 -1.35 7.89 -0.53
CA GLU A 51 -0.73 7.42 0.70
C GLU A 51 0.73 6.96 0.50
N TYR A 52 0.99 6.26 -0.60
CA TYR A 52 2.33 5.85 -0.97
C TYR A 52 3.26 7.06 -1.14
N LEU A 53 2.81 8.11 -1.83
CA LEU A 53 3.58 9.35 -1.97
C LEU A 53 3.84 10.03 -0.61
N ASP A 54 2.86 10.03 0.28
CA ASP A 54 3.00 10.59 1.62
C ASP A 54 4.02 9.81 2.45
N PHE A 55 4.05 8.48 2.34
CA PHE A 55 5.11 7.68 2.97
C PHE A 55 6.49 7.99 2.39
N LEU A 56 6.64 8.09 1.07
CA LEU A 56 7.93 8.46 0.48
C LEU A 56 8.43 9.82 1.01
N LYS A 57 7.53 10.81 1.11
CA LYS A 57 7.85 12.13 1.68
C LYS A 57 8.20 12.04 3.17
N ALA A 58 7.41 11.32 3.96
CA ALA A 58 7.62 11.19 5.41
C ALA A 58 8.95 10.51 5.76
N PHE A 59 9.42 9.60 4.91
CA PHE A 59 10.70 8.92 5.06
C PHE A 59 11.84 9.57 4.25
N GLU A 60 11.60 10.75 3.68
CA GLU A 60 12.56 11.53 2.90
C GLU A 60 13.21 10.74 1.75
N ILE A 61 12.47 9.78 1.19
CA ILE A 61 12.92 8.97 0.07
C ILE A 61 12.84 9.84 -1.18
N LYS A 62 13.97 10.05 -1.84
CA LYS A 62 13.99 10.71 -3.14
C LYS A 62 13.40 9.77 -4.19
N TYR A 63 12.42 10.27 -4.93
CA TYR A 63 11.82 9.57 -6.05
C TYR A 63 11.63 10.51 -7.23
N ASP A 64 11.53 9.92 -8.42
CA ASP A 64 11.16 10.61 -9.63
C ASP A 64 9.79 10.08 -10.05
N GLU A 65 8.83 10.98 -10.21
CA GLU A 65 7.42 10.67 -10.53
C GLU A 65 7.26 9.80 -11.79
N ARG A 66 8.27 9.80 -12.68
CA ARG A 66 8.26 8.97 -13.89
C ARG A 66 8.42 7.49 -13.60
N TYR A 67 9.06 7.13 -12.48
CA TYR A 67 9.50 5.77 -12.15
C TYR A 67 8.87 5.20 -10.87
N ILE A 68 7.93 5.91 -10.26
CA ILE A 68 7.17 5.42 -9.12
C ILE A 68 5.98 4.57 -9.55
N PHE A 69 5.41 3.81 -8.59
CA PHE A 69 4.23 2.99 -8.81
C PHE A 69 3.12 3.78 -9.50
N LYS A 70 2.60 3.27 -10.62
CA LYS A 70 1.46 3.85 -11.33
C LYS A 70 0.25 2.95 -11.09
N PRO A 71 -0.88 3.48 -10.61
CA PRO A 71 -2.10 2.68 -10.51
C PRO A 71 -2.46 2.13 -11.90
N ILE A 72 -2.92 0.88 -11.90
CA ILE A 72 -3.45 0.23 -13.09
C ILE A 72 -4.92 0.65 -13.16
N ASP A 73 -5.30 1.41 -14.19
CA ASP A 73 -6.69 1.73 -14.50
C ASP A 73 -7.48 0.49 -14.96
#